data_AF-A0A7W1DS04-F1
#
_entry.id   AF-A0A7W1DS04-F1
#
_cell.length_a   1.000
_cell.length_b   1.000
_cell.length_c   1.000
_cell.angle_alpha   90.00
_cell.angle_beta   90.00
_cell.angle_gamma   90.00
#
_symmetry.space_group_name_H-M   'P 1'
#
loop_
_entity.id
_entity.type
_entity.pdbx_description
1 polymer ?
#
loop_
_entity_poly.entity_id
_entity_poly.type
_entity_poly.pdbx_seq_one_letter_code
_entity_poly.pdbx_strand_id
1 'polypeptide(L)' 'MNKDELDGRVDQVKGKVKQATGDLTGNERLHDEGVADEAGGDVQEGFGRGRRKVGEAVEDLGDKLKR' A
#
# COMPACT_ATOMS: atom_id res chain seq x y z
N MET A 1 -13.25 2.10 -0.85
CA MET A 1 -11.84 2.02 -0.42
C MET A 1 -11.82 1.51 1.00
N ASN A 2 -11.05 0.46 1.30
CA ASN A 2 -10.92 -0.09 2.65
C ASN A 2 -9.87 0.70 3.45
N LYS A 3 -9.95 0.73 4.78
CA LYS A 3 -9.01 1.47 5.64
C LYS A 3 -7.55 1.10 5.35
N ASP A 4 -7.26 -0.19 5.14
CA ASP A 4 -5.92 -0.70 4.82
C ASP A 4 -5.33 -0.10 3.53
N GLU A 5 -6.17 0.20 2.53
CA GLU A 5 -5.73 0.81 1.27
C GLU A 5 -5.47 2.31 1.42
N LEU A 6 -6.16 2.95 2.38
CA LEU A 6 -5.93 4.34 2.73
C LEU A 6 -4.65 4.49 3.56
N ASP A 7 -4.46 3.64 4.57
CA ASP A 7 -3.26 3.59 5.42
C ASP A 7 -2.00 3.32 4.57
N GLY A 8 -2.04 2.34 3.67
CA GLY A 8 -0.91 2.07 2.76
C GLY A 8 -0.54 3.25 1.86
N ARG A 9 -1.51 4.05 1.40
CA ARG A 9 -1.24 5.28 0.63
C ARG A 9 -0.64 6.38 1.48
N VAL A 10 -1.08 6.52 2.72
CA VAL A 10 -0.52 7.48 3.67
C VAL A 10 0.94 7.14 3.96
N ASP A 11 1.26 5.86 4.16
CA ASP A 11 2.64 5.41 4.36
C ASP A 11 3.53 5.65 3.13
N GLN A 12 3.02 5.43 1.91
CA GLN A 12 3.75 5.80 0.69
C GLN A 12 4.07 7.29 0.60
N VAL A 13 3.08 8.15 0.87
CA VAL A 13 3.28 9.61 0.84
C VAL A 13 4.29 10.03 1.91
N LYS A 14 4.18 9.46 3.12
CA LYS A 14 5.09 9.72 4.23
C LYS A 14 6.52 9.28 3.89
N GLY A 15 6.67 8.13 3.26
CA GLY A 15 7.94 7.61 2.77
C GLY A 15 8.64 8.56 1.80
N LYS A 16 7.90 9.06 0.80
CA LYS A 16 8.41 10.04 -0.16
C LYS A 16 8.83 11.35 0.47
N VAL A 17 8.07 11.84 1.45
CA VAL A 17 8.41 13.05 2.19
C VAL A 17 9.70 12.84 3.01
N LYS A 18 9.85 11.69 3.67
CA LYS A 18 11.07 11.34 4.41
C LYS A 18 12.29 11.22 3.49
N GLN A 19 12.16 10.56 2.35
CA GLN A 19 13.22 10.47 1.32
C GLN A 19 13.67 11.86 0.89
N ALA A 20 12.74 12.69 0.41
CA ALA A 20 13.04 14.04 -0.04
C ALA A 20 13.66 14.90 1.08
N THR A 21 13.18 14.78 2.31
CA THR A 21 13.74 15.53 3.45
C THR A 21 15.14 15.01 3.82
N GLY A 22 15.36 13.70 3.75
CA GLY A 22 16.66 13.07 3.95
C GLY A 22 17.68 13.56 2.94
N ASP A 23 17.32 13.56 1.66
CA ASP A 23 18.17 14.06 0.57
C ASP A 23 18.50 15.55 0.75
N LEU A 24 17.50 16.36 1.10
CA LEU A 24 17.67 17.81 1.28
C LEU A 24 18.55 18.15 2.49
N THR A 25 18.49 17.34 3.55
CA THR A 25 19.24 17.59 4.80
C THR A 25 20.54 16.79 4.89
N GLY A 26 20.83 15.92 3.91
CA GLY A 26 21.96 14.99 3.95
C GLY A 26 21.83 13.92 5.05
N ASN A 27 20.61 13.56 5.43
CA ASN A 27 20.33 12.58 6.48
C ASN A 27 19.94 11.23 5.87
N GLU A 28 20.95 10.38 5.63
CA GLU A 28 20.78 9.04 5.04
C GLU A 28 19.79 8.16 5.82
N ARG A 29 19.77 8.25 7.15
CA ARG A 29 18.83 7.46 7.97
C ARG A 29 17.38 7.83 7.68
N LEU A 30 17.12 9.12 7.50
CA LEU A 30 15.77 9.61 7.20
C LEU A 30 15.34 9.20 5.79
N HIS A 31 16.29 9.19 4.85
CA HIS A 31 16.04 8.67 3.50
C HIS A 31 15.67 7.18 3.56
N ASP A 32 16.47 6.36 4.24
CA ASP A 32 16.27 4.91 4.32
C ASP A 32 14.96 4.54 5.04
N GLU A 33 14.60 5.27 6.09
CA GLU A 33 13.27 5.14 6.72
C GLU A 33 12.15 5.42 5.71
N GLY A 34 12.33 6.43 4.86
CA GLY A 34 11.36 6.77 3.84
C GLY A 34 11.22 5.70 2.75
N VAL A 35 12.31 5.04 2.37
CA VAL A 35 12.28 3.91 1.43
C VAL A 35 11.55 2.71 2.04
N ALA A 36 11.79 2.44 3.33
CA ALA A 36 11.13 1.35 4.04
C ALA A 36 9.61 1.58 4.18
N ASP A 37 9.20 2.81 4.54
CA ASP A 37 7.78 3.18 4.64
C ASP A 37 7.07 3.08 3.28
N GLU A 38 7.71 3.53 2.19
CA GLU A 38 7.14 3.40 0.83
C GLU A 38 6.97 1.93 0.40
N ALA A 39 8.01 1.13 0.58
CA ALA A 39 7.96 -0.30 0.27
C ALA A 39 6.90 -1.05 1.10
N GLY A 40 6.76 -0.71 2.38
CA GLY A 40 5.71 -1.27 3.25
C GLY A 40 4.31 -0.96 2.75
N GLY A 41 4.07 0.29 2.32
CA GLY A 41 2.80 0.73 1.76
C GLY A 41 2.44 0.05 0.43
N ASP A 42 3.42 -0.11 -0.48
CA ASP A 42 3.22 -0.84 -1.75
C ASP A 42 2.88 -2.32 -1.54
N VAL A 43 3.55 -2.99 -0.59
CA VAL A 43 3.26 -4.38 -0.25
C VAL A 43 1.85 -4.53 0.32
N GLN A 44 1.42 -3.64 1.22
CA GLN A 44 0.05 -3.65 1.75
C GLN A 44 -0.98 -3.38 0.66
N GLU A 45 -0.73 -2.43 -0.24
CA GLU A 45 -1.65 -2.13 -1.34
C GLU A 45 -1.78 -3.33 -2.29
N GLY A 46 -0.66 -3.95 -2.67
CA GLY A 46 -0.63 -5.14 -3.52
C GLY A 46 -1.37 -6.33 -2.91
N PHE A 47 -1.14 -6.60 -1.62
CA PHE A 47 -1.81 -7.68 -0.90
C PHE A 47 -3.31 -7.43 -0.73
N GLY A 48 -3.69 -6.19 -0.42
CA GLY A 48 -5.09 -5.76 -0.33
C GLY A 48 -5.83 -5.89 -1.67
N ARG A 49 -5.21 -5.49 -2.78
CA ARG A 49 -5.78 -5.65 -4.13
C ARG A 49 -5.93 -7.13 -4.49
N GLY A 50 -4.93 -7.95 -4.18
CA GLY A 50 -4.99 -9.41 -4.40
C GLY A 50 -6.17 -10.05 -3.67
N ARG A 51 -6.36 -9.72 -2.38
CA ARG A 51 -7.50 -10.20 -1.60
C ARG A 51 -8.85 -9.75 -2.16
N ARG A 52 -8.99 -8.48 -2.56
CA ARG A 52 -10.23 -7.97 -3.19
C ARG A 52 -10.56 -8.74 -4.46
N LYS A 53 -9.58 -8.93 -5.35
CA LYS A 53 -9.79 -9.60 -6.63
C LYS A 53 -10.19 -11.07 -6.47
N VAL A 54 -9.66 -11.74 -5.45
CA VAL A 54 -10.06 -13.11 -5.08
C VAL A 54 -11.49 -13.11 -4.51
N GLY A 55 -11.82 -12.16 -3.63
CA GLY A 55 -13.17 -12.01 -3.11
C GLY A 55 -14.21 -11.79 -4.20
N GLU A 56 -13.95 -10.84 -5.13
CA GLU A 56 -14.82 -10.57 -6.27
C GLU A 56 -15.02 -11.82 -7.14
N ALA A 57 -13.94 -12.57 -7.45
CA ALA A 57 -14.04 -13.79 -8.25
C ALA A 57 -14.89 -14.88 -7.58
N VAL A 58 -14.83 -15.02 -6.25
CA VAL A 58 -15.64 -15.97 -5.48
C VAL A 58 -17.10 -15.53 -5.42
N GLU A 59 -17.35 -14.24 -5.24
CA GLU A 59 -18.70 -13.67 -5.21
C GLU A 59 -19.41 -13.82 -6.58
N ASP A 60 -18.72 -13.52 -7.68
CA ASP A 60 -19.21 -13.69 -9.06
C ASP A 60 -19.59 -15.16 -9.36
N LEU A 61 -18.82 -16.11 -8.84
CA LEU A 61 -19.12 -17.54 -8.97
C LEU A 61 -20.33 -17.95 -8.11
N GLY A 62 -20.43 -17.40 -6.90
CA GLY A 62 -21.56 -17.62 -6.00
C GLY A 62 -22.88 -17.11 -6.61
N ASP A 63 -22.89 -15.90 -7.16
CA ASP A 63 -24.06 -15.32 -7.81
C ASP A 63 -24.50 -16.09 -9.07
N LYS A 64 -23.54 -16.64 -9.84
CA LYS A 64 -23.84 -17.48 -11.01
C LYS A 64 -24.42 -18.85 -10.64
N LEU A 65 -24.01 -19.43 -9.52
CA LEU A 65 -24.52 -20.73 -9.05
C LEU A 65 -25.85 -20.64 -8.32
N LYS A 66 -26.20 -19.45 -7.80
CA LYS A 66 -27.47 -19.20 -7.10
C LYS A 66 -28.63 -18.89 -8.04
N ARG A 67 -28.37 -18.81 -9.35
CA ARG A 67 -29.34 -18.46 -10.39
C ARG A 67 -29.77 -19.66 -11.23
#